data_AF-A0A2V7XQU9-F1
#
_entry.id   AF-A0A2V7XQU9-F1
#
_cell.length_a   1.000
_cell.length_b   1.000
_cell.length_c   1.000
_cell.angle_alpha   90.00
_cell.angle_beta   90.00
_cell.angle_gamma   90.00
#
_symmetry.space_group_name_H-M   'P 1'
#
loop_
_entity.id
_entity.type
_entity.pdbx_description
1 polymer ?
#
loop_
_entity_poly.entity_id
_entity_poly.type
_entity_poly.pdbx_seq_one_letter_code
_entity_poly.pdbx_strand_id
1 'polypeptide(L)'
;MKRLALALLLLGTACHRNELPIGIWLWRVDGEWTRPVRRPEIQIAPVTVLVFRPDHEYVELHCWVLERPDNTAYVATNSPRVTVVGEWQKSWSKVSVVRKSVATSARFGGSIAPYCAPTTYRIAENSVRGDASGKGQGLYAPVTRLVAPDFEYYVKEARNSPSRCSPSK
;
A
#
# COMPACT_ATOMS: atom_id res chain seq x y z
N MET A 1 42.40 33.51 -10.32
CA MET A 1 41.42 33.18 -9.26
C MET A 1 40.00 33.02 -9.83
N LYS A 2 39.74 31.98 -10.65
CA LYS A 2 38.38 31.74 -11.23
C LYS A 2 37.99 30.25 -11.32
N ARG A 3 38.80 29.33 -10.77
CA ARG A 3 38.57 27.88 -10.90
C ARG A 3 38.16 27.16 -9.62
N LEU A 4 38.06 27.88 -8.49
CA LEU A 4 37.72 27.30 -7.19
C LEU A 4 36.25 27.42 -6.78
N ALA A 5 35.43 28.18 -7.53
CA ALA A 5 34.02 28.40 -7.18
C ALA A 5 33.06 27.33 -7.75
N LEU A 6 33.50 26.49 -8.71
CA LEU A 6 32.61 25.53 -9.37
C LEU A 6 32.56 24.16 -8.66
N ALA A 7 33.57 23.82 -7.86
CA ALA A 7 33.63 22.53 -7.15
C ALA A 7 32.71 22.47 -5.91
N LEU A 8 32.37 23.63 -5.34
CA LEU A 8 31.47 23.70 -4.17
C LEU A 8 29.98 23.67 -4.52
N LEU A 9 29.60 23.91 -5.79
CA LEU A 9 28.21 23.78 -6.23
C LEU A 9 27.77 22.32 -6.48
N LEU A 10 28.72 21.40 -6.66
CA LEU A 10 28.44 19.97 -6.87
C LEU A 10 28.34 19.16 -5.56
N LEU A 11 28.69 19.76 -4.42
CA LEU A 11 28.57 19.14 -3.09
C LEU A 11 27.23 19.45 -2.39
N GLY A 12 26.39 20.27 -3.02
CA GLY A 12 25.10 20.72 -2.50
C GLY A 12 23.88 19.99 -3.06
N THR A 13 24.02 18.93 -3.85
CA THR A 13 22.88 18.04 -4.09
C THR A 13 22.68 17.23 -2.82
N ALA A 14 21.88 17.81 -1.91
CA ALA A 14 21.38 17.15 -0.73
C ALA A 14 21.05 15.71 -1.11
N CYS A 15 21.75 14.78 -0.46
CA CYS A 15 21.42 13.37 -0.51
C CYS A 15 20.07 13.25 0.21
N HIS A 16 18.97 13.63 -0.45
CA HIS A 16 17.63 13.25 -0.05
C HIS A 16 17.58 11.74 -0.22
N ARG A 17 18.04 11.03 0.80
CA ARG A 17 17.83 9.60 0.90
C ARG A 17 16.33 9.45 0.98
N ASN A 18 15.73 8.92 -0.09
CA ASN A 18 14.31 8.57 -0.09
C ASN A 18 14.05 7.65 1.13
N GLU A 19 13.30 8.17 2.09
CA GLU A 19 12.95 7.44 3.30
C GLU A 19 11.69 6.61 3.04
N LEU A 20 11.64 5.42 3.65
CA LEU A 20 10.43 4.62 3.54
C LEU A 20 9.39 5.28 4.44
N PRO A 21 8.19 5.66 3.92
CA PRO A 21 7.11 6.20 4.74
C PRO A 21 6.56 5.15 5.73
N ILE A 22 7.20 5.03 6.90
CA ILE A 22 6.84 4.09 7.96
C ILE A 22 5.66 4.64 8.77
N GLY A 23 4.67 3.77 9.06
CA GLY A 23 3.47 4.12 9.83
C GLY A 23 2.46 5.00 9.08
N ILE A 24 2.76 5.35 7.82
CA ILE A 24 1.89 6.14 6.95
C ILE A 24 1.09 5.19 6.06
N TRP A 25 -0.20 5.50 5.89
CA TRP A 25 -1.03 4.78 4.93
C TRP A 25 -0.70 5.27 3.53
N LEU A 26 -0.24 4.36 2.69
CA LEU A 26 -0.04 4.59 1.28
C LEU A 26 -1.16 3.89 0.53
N TRP A 27 -1.69 4.51 -0.51
CA TRP A 27 -2.73 3.87 -1.31
C TRP A 27 -2.53 4.06 -2.79
N ARG A 28 -3.15 3.17 -3.54
CA ARG A 28 -3.22 3.23 -4.99
C ARG A 28 -4.65 2.92 -5.42
N VAL A 29 -5.18 3.71 -6.33
CA VAL A 29 -6.44 3.43 -6.99
C VAL A 29 -6.20 2.41 -8.10
N ASP A 30 -6.92 1.28 -8.04
CA ASP A 30 -6.70 0.13 -8.94
C ASP A 30 -7.66 0.08 -10.13
N GLY A 31 -8.65 0.98 -10.18
CA GLY A 31 -9.65 1.03 -11.23
C GLY A 31 -10.40 2.35 -11.24
N GLU A 32 -11.34 2.47 -12.19
CA GLU A 32 -12.07 3.72 -12.39
C GLU A 32 -12.93 4.11 -11.18
N TRP A 33 -13.02 5.42 -10.95
CA TRP A 33 -13.98 5.98 -10.02
C TRP A 33 -15.38 5.90 -10.61
N THR A 34 -16.32 5.40 -9.81
CA THR A 34 -17.73 5.26 -10.20
C THR A 34 -18.61 6.06 -9.26
N ARG A 35 -19.72 6.61 -9.79
CA ARG A 35 -20.71 7.35 -9.00
C ARG A 35 -22.02 6.55 -8.93
N PRO A 36 -22.50 6.19 -7.74
CA PRO A 36 -23.80 5.53 -7.60
C PRO A 36 -24.94 6.46 -8.03
N VAL A 37 -25.90 5.93 -8.79
CA VAL A 37 -27.07 6.69 -9.28
C VAL A 37 -27.86 7.36 -8.13
N ARG A 38 -27.98 6.68 -6.99
CA ARG A 38 -28.75 7.18 -5.82
C ARG A 38 -27.99 8.15 -4.91
N ARG A 39 -26.66 8.25 -5.08
CA ARG A 39 -25.74 9.06 -4.27
C ARG A 39 -24.60 9.60 -5.16
N PRO A 40 -24.91 10.42 -6.18
CA PRO A 40 -23.92 10.88 -7.16
C PRO A 40 -22.80 11.74 -6.54
N GLU A 41 -23.02 12.27 -5.34
CA GLU A 41 -22.04 13.00 -4.54
C GLU A 41 -20.94 12.11 -3.95
N ILE A 42 -21.10 10.78 -3.97
CA ILE A 42 -20.12 9.82 -3.48
C ILE A 42 -19.41 9.17 -4.68
N GLN A 43 -18.09 9.06 -4.59
CA GLN A 43 -17.28 8.32 -5.55
C GLN A 43 -16.83 6.99 -4.94
N ILE A 44 -16.79 5.94 -5.74
CA ILE A 44 -16.37 4.61 -5.31
C ILE A 44 -15.31 4.06 -6.25
N ALA A 45 -14.21 3.57 -5.70
CA ALA A 45 -13.17 2.90 -6.47
C ALA A 45 -12.54 1.73 -5.69
N PRO A 46 -12.03 0.71 -6.39
CA PRO A 46 -11.17 -0.29 -5.78
C PRO A 46 -9.79 0.32 -5.50
N VAL A 47 -9.24 0.02 -4.33
CA VAL A 47 -7.92 0.50 -3.91
C VAL A 47 -7.10 -0.62 -3.27
N THR A 48 -5.79 -0.46 -3.35
CA THR A 48 -4.83 -1.18 -2.52
C THR A 48 -4.19 -0.20 -1.55
N VAL A 49 -4.28 -0.50 -0.26
CA VAL A 49 -3.64 0.26 0.83
C VAL A 49 -2.45 -0.52 1.35
N LEU A 50 -1.31 0.13 1.55
CA LEU A 50 -0.09 -0.42 2.11
C LEU A 50 0.27 0.32 3.40
N VAL A 51 0.81 -0.42 4.37
CA VAL A 51 1.45 0.14 5.56
C VAL A 51 2.74 -0.63 5.84
N PHE A 52 3.85 0.09 5.90
CA PHE A 52 5.11 -0.42 6.43
C PHE A 52 5.21 -0.01 7.90
N ARG A 53 5.16 -0.96 8.83
CA ARG A 53 5.16 -0.66 10.27
C ARG A 53 6.58 -0.65 10.85
N PRO A 54 6.80 0.06 11.98
CA PRO A 54 8.13 0.16 12.60
C PRO A 54 8.73 -1.16 13.07
N ASP A 55 7.89 -2.16 13.37
CA ASP A 55 8.26 -3.50 13.82
C ASP A 55 8.59 -4.46 12.67
N HIS A 56 8.89 -3.93 11.49
CA HIS A 56 9.09 -4.67 10.24
C HIS A 56 7.86 -5.40 9.70
N GLU A 57 6.67 -5.20 10.29
CA GLU A 57 5.44 -5.74 9.73
C GLU A 57 5.01 -4.98 8.47
N TYR A 58 4.62 -5.74 7.46
CA TYR A 58 4.00 -5.25 6.25
C TYR A 58 2.51 -5.58 6.27
N VAL A 59 1.67 -4.62 5.92
CA VAL A 59 0.23 -4.81 5.74
C VAL A 59 -0.19 -4.31 4.36
N GLU A 60 -0.97 -5.12 3.65
CA GLU A 60 -1.60 -4.77 2.38
C GLU A 60 -3.09 -5.10 2.43
N LEU A 61 -3.93 -4.14 2.07
CA LEU A 61 -5.38 -4.25 2.07
C LEU A 61 -5.93 -3.90 0.69
N HIS A 62 -6.48 -4.90 0.01
CA HIS A 62 -7.31 -4.73 -1.18
C HIS A 62 -8.74 -4.52 -0.72
N CYS A 63 -9.34 -3.39 -1.07
CA CYS A 63 -10.69 -3.04 -0.67
C CYS A 63 -11.34 -2.07 -1.66
N TRP A 64 -12.57 -1.66 -1.35
CA TRP A 64 -13.21 -0.53 -1.99
C TRP A 64 -13.22 0.65 -1.03
N VAL A 65 -13.13 1.86 -1.57
CA VAL A 65 -13.30 3.10 -0.80
C VAL A 65 -14.49 3.90 -1.30
N LEU A 66 -15.09 4.65 -0.39
CA LEU A 66 -16.13 5.63 -0.63
C LEU A 66 -15.53 7.01 -0.35
N GLU A 67 -15.36 7.83 -1.37
CA GLU A 67 -14.90 9.21 -1.23
C GLU A 67 -16.09 10.16 -1.19
N ARG A 68 -16.12 11.01 -0.16
CA ARG A 68 -17.13 12.06 0.02
C ARG A 68 -16.70 13.38 -0.63
N PRO A 69 -17.62 14.35 -0.82
CA PRO A 69 -17.30 15.65 -1.42
C PRO A 69 -16.22 16.48 -0.70
N ASP A 70 -15.94 16.18 0.57
CA ASP A 70 -14.89 16.80 1.38
C ASP A 70 -13.51 16.12 1.19
N ASN A 71 -13.39 15.20 0.24
CA ASN A 71 -12.22 14.35 -0.03
C ASN A 71 -11.87 13.40 1.13
N THR A 72 -12.80 13.12 2.04
CA THR A 72 -12.63 12.06 3.04
C THR A 72 -12.95 10.72 2.38
N ALA A 73 -11.99 9.80 2.43
CA ALA A 73 -12.15 8.44 1.90
C ALA A 73 -12.45 7.48 3.06
N TYR A 74 -13.47 6.65 2.92
CA TYR A 74 -13.82 5.61 3.89
C TYR A 74 -13.58 4.24 3.26
N VAL A 75 -12.89 3.34 3.96
CA VAL A 75 -12.87 1.93 3.56
C VAL A 75 -14.30 1.40 3.67
N ALA A 76 -14.84 0.88 2.57
CA ALA A 76 -16.21 0.42 2.49
C ALA A 76 -16.42 -0.79 3.40
N THR A 77 -17.24 -0.62 4.43
CA THR A 77 -17.61 -1.70 5.35
C THR A 77 -18.37 -2.79 4.59
N ASN A 78 -18.12 -4.06 4.92
CA ASN A 78 -18.76 -5.23 4.29
C ASN A 78 -18.51 -5.42 2.77
N SER A 79 -17.59 -4.67 2.16
CA SER A 79 -17.16 -4.95 0.79
C SER A 79 -16.24 -6.18 0.75
N PRO A 80 -16.16 -6.88 -0.41
CA PRO A 80 -15.11 -7.85 -0.63
C PRO A 80 -13.73 -7.23 -0.36
N ARG A 81 -12.89 -7.95 0.37
CA ARG A 81 -11.55 -7.50 0.74
C ARG A 81 -10.57 -8.66 0.83
N VAL A 82 -9.29 -8.31 0.66
CA VAL A 82 -8.14 -9.18 0.96
C VAL A 82 -7.17 -8.41 1.84
N THR A 83 -6.81 -8.99 2.96
CA THR A 83 -5.79 -8.44 3.86
C THR A 83 -4.61 -9.38 3.89
N VAL A 84 -3.43 -8.85 3.64
CA VAL A 84 -2.16 -9.57 3.63
C VAL A 84 -1.30 -9.00 4.74
N VAL A 85 -0.67 -9.89 5.50
CA VAL A 85 0.38 -9.53 6.46
C VAL A 85 1.68 -10.21 6.10
N GLY A 86 2.79 -9.54 6.35
CA GLY A 86 4.11 -10.02 6.00
C GLY A 86 5.21 -9.27 6.75
N GLU A 87 6.42 -9.42 6.27
CA GLU A 87 7.59 -8.69 6.75
C GLU A 87 8.24 -7.93 5.62
N TRP A 88 8.82 -6.77 5.95
CA TRP A 88 9.56 -5.97 5.00
C TRP A 88 11.02 -5.76 5.44
N GLN A 89 11.89 -5.64 4.45
CA GLN A 89 13.29 -5.24 4.62
C GLN A 89 13.65 -4.19 3.58
N LYS A 90 14.38 -3.15 4.00
CA LYS A 90 14.86 -2.08 3.13
C LYS A 90 16.34 -2.28 2.82
N SER A 91 16.69 -2.15 1.53
CA SER A 91 18.06 -2.03 1.05
C SER A 91 18.13 -0.88 0.05
N TRP A 92 18.80 0.21 0.42
CA TRP A 92 18.85 1.44 -0.36
C TRP A 92 17.44 1.98 -0.67
N SER A 93 17.07 2.09 -1.95
CA SER A 93 15.75 2.52 -2.42
C SER A 93 14.79 1.34 -2.66
N LYS A 94 15.22 0.10 -2.38
CA LYS A 94 14.42 -1.12 -2.57
C LYS A 94 13.83 -1.57 -1.23
N VAL A 95 12.55 -1.94 -1.24
CA VAL A 95 11.87 -2.59 -0.11
C VAL A 95 11.41 -3.96 -0.57
N SER A 96 11.97 -5.01 0.00
CA SER A 96 11.56 -6.39 -0.25
C SER A 96 10.51 -6.79 0.78
N VAL A 97 9.45 -7.47 0.34
CA VAL A 97 8.36 -7.93 1.18
C VAL A 97 8.17 -9.43 1.03
N VAL A 98 8.17 -10.13 2.16
CA VAL A 98 7.80 -11.54 2.26
C VAL A 98 6.42 -11.61 2.91
N ARG A 99 5.42 -12.03 2.13
CA ARG A 99 4.05 -12.18 2.60
C ARG A 99 3.92 -13.48 3.39
N LYS A 100 3.25 -13.44 4.54
CA LYS A 100 3.18 -14.55 5.50
C LYS A 100 1.79 -15.16 5.60
N SER A 101 0.75 -14.35 5.56
CA SER A 101 -0.62 -14.85 5.58
C SER A 101 -1.60 -13.89 4.93
N VAL A 102 -2.72 -14.46 4.50
CA VAL A 102 -3.78 -13.76 3.78
C VAL A 102 -5.11 -14.08 4.45
N ALA A 103 -5.91 -13.07 4.75
CA ALA A 103 -7.33 -13.24 5.05
C ALA A 103 -8.16 -12.64 3.92
N THR A 104 -9.21 -13.35 3.52
CA THR A 104 -10.18 -12.86 2.57
C THR A 104 -11.54 -12.77 3.25
N SER A 105 -12.34 -11.77 2.88
CA SER A 105 -13.76 -11.80 3.26
C SER A 105 -14.46 -12.97 2.55
N ALA A 106 -15.51 -13.54 3.16
CA ALA A 106 -16.28 -14.66 2.58
C ALA A 106 -16.81 -14.43 1.16
N ARG A 107 -16.96 -13.17 0.73
CA ARG A 107 -17.43 -12.78 -0.61
C ARG A 107 -16.32 -12.52 -1.62
N PHE A 108 -15.06 -12.80 -1.28
CA PHE A 108 -13.94 -12.62 -2.19
C PHE A 108 -13.87 -13.81 -3.16
N GLY A 109 -14.06 -13.53 -4.45
CA GLY A 109 -13.83 -14.50 -5.53
C GLY A 109 -12.39 -14.42 -6.04
N GLY A 110 -11.79 -15.56 -6.38
CA GLY A 110 -10.48 -15.64 -7.02
C GLY A 110 -9.44 -16.45 -6.25
N SER A 111 -8.27 -16.62 -6.87
CA SER A 111 -7.14 -17.35 -6.27
C SER A 111 -6.41 -16.49 -5.24
N ILE A 112 -6.01 -17.11 -4.12
CA ILE A 112 -5.16 -16.47 -3.10
C ILE A 112 -3.68 -16.42 -3.50
N ALA A 113 -3.25 -17.23 -4.48
CA ALA A 113 -1.84 -17.40 -4.83
C ALA A 113 -1.11 -16.09 -5.19
N PRO A 114 -1.70 -15.14 -5.95
CA PRO A 114 -1.06 -13.86 -6.25
C PRO A 114 -0.76 -13.01 -4.99
N TYR A 115 -1.57 -13.18 -3.94
CA TYR A 115 -1.42 -12.50 -2.66
C TYR A 115 -0.40 -13.17 -1.73
N CYS A 116 0.18 -14.30 -2.14
CA CYS A 116 1.28 -14.96 -1.43
C CYS A 116 2.63 -14.82 -2.12
N ALA A 117 2.66 -14.36 -3.38
CA ALA A 117 3.91 -14.11 -4.07
C ALA A 117 4.72 -13.01 -3.34
N PRO A 118 6.04 -13.20 -3.11
CA PRO A 118 6.91 -12.14 -2.64
C PRO A 118 6.84 -10.92 -3.57
N THR A 119 7.01 -9.73 -3.03
CA THR A 119 6.96 -8.49 -3.81
C THR A 119 8.09 -7.54 -3.46
N THR A 120 8.30 -6.55 -4.30
CA THR A 120 9.31 -5.51 -4.12
C THR A 120 8.71 -4.17 -4.48
N TYR A 121 9.04 -3.16 -3.66
CA TYR A 121 8.74 -1.77 -3.90
C TYR A 121 10.01 -0.94 -4.10
N ARG A 122 9.91 0.13 -4.87
CA ARG A 122 10.94 1.17 -5.00
C ARG A 122 10.45 2.44 -4.31
N ILE A 123 11.26 2.99 -3.42
CA ILE A 123 10.94 4.23 -2.71
C ILE A 123 11.07 5.41 -3.68
N ALA A 124 10.03 6.23 -3.73
CA ALA A 124 9.96 7.45 -4.54
C ALA A 124 9.46 8.58 -3.63
N GLU A 125 10.37 9.41 -3.12
CA GLU A 125 10.06 10.47 -2.15
C GLU A 125 9.33 9.93 -0.92
N ASN A 126 8.11 10.40 -0.65
CA ASN A 126 7.23 9.95 0.43
C ASN A 126 6.28 8.81 0.00
N SER A 127 6.52 8.22 -1.17
CA SER A 127 5.67 7.23 -1.81
C SER A 127 6.47 5.96 -2.15
N VAL A 128 5.79 4.90 -2.59
CA VAL A 128 6.46 3.73 -3.14
C VAL A 128 5.87 3.32 -4.48
N ARG A 129 6.68 2.77 -5.38
CA ARG A 129 6.24 2.17 -6.64
C ARG A 129 6.37 0.66 -6.57
N GLY A 130 5.33 -0.06 -6.96
CA GLY A 130 5.37 -1.51 -7.05
C GLY A 130 4.10 -2.10 -7.62
N ASP A 131 4.08 -3.42 -7.69
CA ASP A 131 2.93 -4.19 -8.14
C ASP A 131 1.89 -4.35 -7.00
N ALA A 132 0.60 -4.41 -7.32
CA ALA A 132 -0.45 -4.73 -6.35
C ALA A 132 -0.98 -6.15 -6.57
N SER A 133 -0.15 -7.15 -6.28
CA SER A 133 -0.55 -8.56 -6.32
C SER A 133 -1.11 -9.01 -7.68
N GLY A 134 -0.47 -8.62 -8.78
CA GLY A 134 -0.81 -8.97 -10.16
C GLY A 134 -1.59 -7.90 -10.92
N LYS A 135 -1.90 -6.76 -10.29
CA LYS A 135 -2.62 -5.65 -10.93
C LYS A 135 -1.72 -4.67 -11.70
N GLY A 136 -0.43 -4.97 -11.87
CA GLY A 136 0.53 -4.14 -12.57
C GLY A 136 1.22 -3.10 -11.68
N GLN A 137 2.25 -2.47 -12.23
CA GLN A 137 3.07 -1.46 -11.54
C GLN A 137 2.29 -0.16 -11.33
N GLY A 138 2.41 0.46 -10.16
CA GLY A 138 1.83 1.77 -9.89
C GLY A 138 2.43 2.46 -8.68
N LEU A 139 2.07 3.73 -8.50
CA LEU A 139 2.50 4.57 -7.37
C LEU A 139 1.51 4.42 -6.22
N TYR A 140 2.03 4.18 -5.03
CA TYR A 140 1.30 4.24 -3.77
C TYR A 140 1.66 5.55 -3.08
N ALA A 141 0.74 6.49 -3.12
CA ALA A 141 0.90 7.82 -2.54
C ALA A 141 0.37 7.87 -1.10
N PRO A 142 0.91 8.73 -0.22
CA PRO A 142 0.33 8.98 1.08
C PRO A 142 -1.14 9.40 1.01
N VAL A 143 -1.96 8.85 1.90
CA VAL A 143 -3.35 9.27 2.08
C VAL A 143 -3.56 9.77 3.50
N THR A 144 -3.97 11.04 3.64
CA THR A 144 -4.11 11.71 4.94
C THR A 144 -5.55 11.77 5.45
N ARG A 145 -6.53 11.50 4.58
CA ARG A 145 -7.96 11.54 4.89
C ARG A 145 -8.67 10.19 4.72
N LEU A 146 -7.91 9.11 4.84
CA LEU A 146 -8.49 7.77 4.81
C LEU A 146 -8.96 7.38 6.22
N VAL A 147 -10.20 6.96 6.31
CA VAL A 147 -10.85 6.49 7.53
C VAL A 147 -11.15 5.00 7.37
N ALA A 148 -10.46 4.17 8.16
CA ALA A 148 -10.61 2.72 8.13
C ALA A 148 -10.73 2.17 9.56
N PRO A 149 -11.91 2.29 10.20
CA PRO A 149 -12.11 1.92 11.61
C PRO A 149 -11.83 0.44 11.88
N ASP A 150 -12.10 -0.42 10.90
CA ASP A 150 -11.92 -1.88 11.01
C ASP A 150 -10.52 -2.35 10.58
N PHE A 151 -9.61 -1.44 10.22
CA PHE A 151 -8.31 -1.81 9.64
C PHE A 151 -7.54 -2.78 10.55
N GLU A 152 -7.38 -2.44 11.83
CA GLU A 152 -6.67 -3.29 12.79
C GLU A 152 -7.37 -4.63 13.04
N TYR A 153 -8.70 -4.65 12.96
CA TYR A 153 -9.46 -5.90 13.02
C TYR A 153 -9.11 -6.79 11.82
N TYR A 154 -9.04 -6.23 10.60
CA TYR A 154 -8.65 -6.98 9.39
C TYR A 154 -7.19 -7.47 9.45
N VAL A 155 -6.28 -6.67 9.99
CA VAL A 155 -4.89 -7.10 10.23
C VAL A 155 -4.86 -8.30 11.19
N LYS A 156 -5.62 -8.25 12.28
CA LYS A 156 -5.75 -9.36 13.23
C LYS A 156 -6.34 -10.60 12.57
N GLU A 157 -7.37 -10.46 11.73
CA GLU A 157 -7.92 -11.58 10.93
C GLU A 157 -6.84 -12.22 10.05
N ALA A 158 -6.05 -11.41 9.32
CA ALA A 158 -4.98 -11.90 8.46
C ALA A 158 -3.85 -12.61 9.23
N ARG A 159 -3.45 -12.09 10.40
CA ARG A 159 -2.45 -12.74 11.28
C ARG A 159 -2.92 -14.11 11.76
N ASN A 160 -4.21 -14.22 12.10
CA ASN A 160 -4.82 -15.44 12.61
C ASN A 160 -5.33 -16.37 11.51
N SER A 161 -5.26 -15.96 10.25
CA SER A 161 -5.75 -16.74 9.12
C SER A 161 -5.02 -18.08 9.00
N PRO A 162 -5.75 -19.18 8.74
CA PRO A 162 -5.12 -20.47 8.41
C PRO A 162 -4.45 -20.45 7.02
N SER A 163 -4.79 -19.49 6.15
CA SER A 163 -4.21 -19.34 4.82
C SER A 163 -2.81 -18.70 4.91
N ARG A 164 -1.82 -19.54 5.21
CA ARG A 164 -0.40 -19.16 5.24
C ARG A 164 0.20 -19.17 3.84
N CYS A 165 1.10 -18.22 3.60
CA CYS A 165 1.94 -18.22 2.41
C CYS A 165 3.15 -19.10 2.66
N SER A 166 3.37 -20.10 1.82
CA SER A 166 4.60 -20.88 1.88
C SER A 166 5.79 -19.98 1.54
N PRO A 167 6.90 -20.03 2.28
CA PRO A 167 8.13 -19.41 1.82
C PRO A 167 8.49 -20.05 0.48
N SER A 168 8.56 -19.25 -0.58
CA SER A 168 9.06 -19.70 -1.88
C SER A 168 10.43 -20.34 -1.67
N LYS A 169 10.56 -21.63 -1.99
CA LYS A 169 11.83 -22.38 -1.98
C LYS A 169 12.83 -21.74 -2.94
#